data_AF-A0A285ZTS8-F1
#
_entry.id   AF-A0A285ZTS8-F1
#
_cell.length_a   1.000
_cell.length_b   1.000
_cell.length_c   1.000
_cell.angle_alpha   90.00
_cell.angle_beta   90.00
_cell.angle_gamma   90.00
#
_symmetry.space_group_name_H-M   'P 1'
#
loop_
_entity.id
_entity.type
_entity.pdbx_description
1 polymer ?
#
loop_
_entity_poly.entity_id
_entity_poly.type
_entity_poly.pdbx_seq_one_letter_code
_entity_poly.pdbx_strand_id
1 'polypeptide(L)'
;MSGGAFEYHEMYIEEIAECIRNIYVKQKNKKWVAWARNEDMYFAPHSKGVLAVYKKAYKALRVAHIYAKAVDYLEAGDYGDEDFLSNVNMQLEKLDKEMKSGLENIDGCEISHEGYELPRIYWESSD
;
A
#
# COMPACT_ATOMS: atom_id res chain seq x y z
N MET A 1 -7.33 -9.83 -22.56
CA MET A 1 -6.78 -9.87 -21.19
C MET A 1 -7.80 -10.60 -20.35
N SER A 2 -7.42 -11.72 -19.73
CA SER A 2 -8.24 -12.40 -18.72
C SER A 2 -8.59 -11.39 -17.63
N GLY A 3 -9.83 -11.40 -17.15
CA GLY A 3 -10.29 -10.46 -16.11
C GLY A 3 -9.75 -10.77 -14.71
N GLY A 4 -8.70 -11.59 -14.59
CA GLY A 4 -8.34 -12.27 -13.34
C GLY A 4 -9.41 -13.28 -12.90
N ALA A 5 -9.01 -14.24 -12.07
CA ALA A 5 -9.92 -15.08 -11.29
C ALA A 5 -10.63 -14.30 -10.16
N PHE A 6 -10.03 -13.19 -9.70
CA PHE A 6 -10.47 -12.34 -8.59
C PHE A 6 -11.01 -10.98 -9.05
N GLU A 7 -11.26 -10.79 -10.35
CA GLU A 7 -11.87 -9.57 -10.89
C GLU A 7 -11.10 -8.27 -10.52
N TYR A 8 -9.76 -8.37 -10.44
CA TYR A 8 -8.86 -7.28 -10.05
C TYR A 8 -9.00 -6.78 -8.61
N HIS A 9 -9.71 -7.49 -7.72
CA HIS A 9 -9.87 -7.07 -6.34
C HIS A 9 -8.55 -6.98 -5.55
N GLU A 10 -7.50 -7.68 -5.98
CA GLU A 10 -6.16 -7.58 -5.41
C GLU A 10 -5.56 -6.18 -5.55
N MET A 11 -5.99 -5.39 -6.55
CA MET A 11 -5.56 -4.00 -6.74
C MET A 11 -5.91 -3.11 -5.55
N TYR A 12 -7.06 -3.35 -4.89
CA TYR A 12 -7.44 -2.58 -3.70
C TYR A 12 -6.46 -2.79 -2.54
N ILE A 13 -5.85 -3.98 -2.42
CA ILE A 13 -4.85 -4.25 -1.39
C ILE A 13 -3.58 -3.41 -1.66
N GLU A 14 -3.17 -3.32 -2.93
CA GLU A 14 -2.06 -2.47 -3.33
C GLU A 14 -2.35 -0.99 -3.06
N GLU A 15 -3.51 -0.49 -3.47
CA GLU A 15 -3.92 0.90 -3.25
C GLU A 15 -3.89 1.28 -1.76
N ILE A 16 -4.44 0.43 -0.88
CA ILE A 16 -4.41 0.66 0.57
C ILE A 16 -2.97 0.68 1.08
N ALA A 17 -2.10 -0.23 0.60
CA ALA A 17 -0.68 -0.24 0.97
C ALA A 17 -0.01 1.08 0.57
N GLU A 18 -0.25 1.55 -0.66
CA GLU A 18 0.31 2.80 -1.17
C GLU A 18 -0.20 4.02 -0.41
N CYS A 19 -1.48 4.08 -0.05
CA CYS A 19 -2.02 5.12 0.83
C CYS A 19 -1.28 5.15 2.17
N ILE A 20 -1.08 4.00 2.82
CA ILE A 20 -0.36 3.91 4.10
C ILE A 20 1.10 4.36 3.96
N ARG A 21 1.78 3.96 2.88
CA ARG A 21 3.14 4.39 2.56
C ARG A 21 3.21 5.92 2.43
N ASN A 22 2.30 6.51 1.66
CA ASN A 22 2.26 7.95 1.43
C ASN A 22 2.03 8.74 2.72
N ILE A 23 1.11 8.26 3.58
CA ILE A 23 0.91 8.87 4.90
C ILE A 23 2.18 8.74 5.74
N TYR A 24 2.84 7.58 5.76
CA TYR A 24 4.10 7.38 6.49
C TYR A 24 5.20 8.34 6.02
N VAL A 25 5.40 8.49 4.71
CA VAL A 25 6.42 9.39 4.13
C VAL A 25 6.10 10.85 4.47
N LYS A 26 4.83 11.27 4.34
CA LYS A 26 4.38 12.60 4.73
C LYS A 26 4.66 12.91 6.21
N GLN A 27 4.40 11.95 7.08
CA GLN A 27 4.66 12.04 8.52
C GLN A 27 6.15 12.14 8.87
N LYS A 28 7.05 11.73 7.97
CA LYS A 28 8.51 11.90 8.14
C LYS A 28 9.05 13.19 7.53
N ASN A 29 8.27 13.88 6.71
CA ASN A 29 8.65 15.16 6.15
C ASN A 29 8.69 16.24 7.25
N LYS A 30 9.90 16.69 7.59
CA LYS A 30 10.12 17.69 8.66
C LYS A 30 9.39 19.02 8.43
N LYS A 31 9.29 19.47 7.16
CA LYS A 31 8.59 20.72 6.83
C LYS A 31 7.10 20.58 7.09
N TRP A 32 6.50 19.47 6.65
CA TRP A 32 5.10 19.17 6.90
C TRP A 32 4.80 19.04 8.40
N VAL A 33 5.63 18.30 9.14
CA VAL A 33 5.49 18.13 10.60
C VAL A 33 5.58 19.46 11.35
N ALA A 34 6.52 20.32 10.97
CA ALA A 34 6.66 21.64 11.58
C ALA A 34 5.44 22.52 11.33
N TRP A 35 4.95 22.55 10.08
CA TRP A 35 3.74 23.27 9.71
C TRP A 35 2.50 22.74 10.45
N ALA A 36 2.28 21.41 10.47
CA ALA A 36 1.12 20.79 11.11
C ALA A 36 1.04 21.05 12.62
N ARG A 37 2.18 21.19 13.31
CA ARG A 37 2.23 21.53 14.74
C ARG A 37 1.85 22.98 15.04
N ASN A 38 2.07 23.88 14.10
CA ASN A 38 1.78 25.30 14.29
C ASN A 38 0.30 25.63 14.01
N GLU A 39 -0.36 24.82 13.18
CA GLU A 39 -1.72 25.08 12.68
C GLU A 39 -2.84 24.39 13.50
N ASP A 40 -2.51 23.81 14.67
CA ASP A 40 -3.44 23.03 15.54
C ASP A 40 -4.37 22.10 14.73
N MET A 41 -3.82 21.42 13.73
CA MET A 41 -4.61 20.62 12.82
C MET A 41 -5.13 19.34 13.48
N TYR A 42 -6.34 18.94 13.09
CA TYR A 42 -6.89 17.60 13.34
C TYR A 42 -5.94 16.47 12.92
N PHE A 43 -5.00 16.74 12.00
CA PHE A 43 -3.97 15.82 11.52
C PHE A 43 -2.60 16.08 12.18
N ALA A 44 -2.52 15.83 13.49
CA ALA A 44 -1.28 15.96 14.23
C ALA A 44 -0.22 14.92 13.77
N PRO A 45 1.08 15.26 13.86
CA PRO A 45 2.14 14.30 13.59
C PRO A 45 2.07 13.08 14.51
N HIS A 46 2.25 11.89 13.94
CA HIS A 46 2.19 10.64 14.69
C HIS A 46 3.48 10.35 15.45
N SER A 47 3.35 9.56 16.52
CA SER A 47 4.50 9.07 17.28
C SER A 47 5.33 8.08 16.47
N LYS A 48 6.60 7.90 16.84
CA LYS A 48 7.48 6.89 16.22
C LYS A 48 6.90 5.47 16.32
N GLY A 49 6.19 5.15 17.41
CA GLY A 49 5.54 3.86 17.60
C GLY A 49 4.44 3.60 16.57
N VAL A 50 3.58 4.60 16.31
CA VAL A 50 2.54 4.52 15.29
C VAL A 50 3.15 4.39 13.89
N LEU A 51 4.19 5.16 13.58
CA LEU A 51 4.88 5.06 12.28
C LEU A 51 5.56 3.69 12.07
N ALA A 52 6.04 3.06 13.14
CA ALA A 52 6.57 1.69 13.06
C ALA A 52 5.46 0.68 12.73
N VAL A 53 4.22 0.89 13.23
CA VAL A 53 3.06 0.08 12.87
C VAL A 53 2.68 0.31 11.40
N TYR A 54 2.71 1.54 10.89
CA TYR A 54 2.42 1.83 9.47
C TYR A 54 3.40 1.10 8.55
N LYS A 55 4.70 1.11 8.89
CA LYS A 55 5.72 0.35 8.14
C LYS A 55 5.43 -1.16 8.16
N LYS A 56 4.95 -1.72 9.28
CA LYS A 56 4.54 -3.13 9.36
C LYS A 56 3.28 -3.41 8.54
N ALA A 57 2.28 -2.54 8.62
CA ALA A 57 1.03 -2.66 7.88
C ALA A 57 1.29 -2.62 6.37
N TYR A 58 2.12 -1.68 5.91
CA TYR A 58 2.57 -1.63 4.52
C TYR A 58 3.17 -2.96 4.06
N LYS A 59 4.14 -3.51 4.80
CA LYS A 59 4.76 -4.79 4.45
C LYS A 59 3.72 -5.91 4.39
N ALA A 60 2.82 -5.99 5.36
CA ALA A 60 1.80 -7.03 5.42
C ALA A 60 0.86 -6.97 4.20
N LEU A 61 0.38 -5.78 3.85
CA LEU A 61 -0.51 -5.60 2.69
C LEU A 61 0.22 -5.86 1.37
N ARG A 62 1.48 -5.44 1.23
CA ARG A 62 2.28 -5.76 0.03
C ARG A 62 2.50 -7.26 -0.13
N VAL A 63 2.77 -7.98 0.97
CA VAL A 63 2.84 -9.45 0.95
C VAL A 63 1.50 -10.06 0.54
N ALA A 64 0.39 -9.58 1.10
CA ALA A 64 -0.95 -10.04 0.74
C ALA A 64 -1.26 -9.81 -0.75
N HIS A 65 -0.96 -8.62 -1.28
CA HIS A 65 -1.15 -8.29 -2.70
C HIS A 65 -0.31 -9.21 -3.61
N ILE A 66 0.98 -9.43 -3.29
CA ILE A 66 1.85 -10.32 -4.08
C ILE A 66 1.26 -11.73 -4.18
N TYR A 67 0.81 -12.29 -3.06
CA TYR A 67 0.19 -13.61 -3.06
C TYR A 67 -1.15 -13.62 -3.79
N ALA A 68 -2.03 -12.65 -3.50
CA ALA A 68 -3.34 -12.57 -4.14
C ALA A 68 -3.22 -12.48 -5.67
N LYS A 69 -2.33 -11.63 -6.18
CA LYS A 69 -2.07 -11.47 -7.61
C LYS A 69 -1.46 -12.71 -8.25
N ALA A 70 -0.53 -13.37 -7.55
CA ALA A 70 0.08 -14.58 -8.08
C ALA A 70 -0.94 -15.73 -8.19
N VAL A 71 -1.79 -15.90 -7.18
CA VAL A 71 -2.87 -16.90 -7.19
C VAL A 71 -3.89 -16.55 -8.27
N ASP A 72 -4.26 -15.27 -8.39
CA ASP A 72 -5.18 -14.78 -9.42
C ASP A 72 -4.74 -15.21 -10.83
N TYR A 73 -3.46 -15.01 -11.15
CA TYR A 73 -2.90 -15.33 -12.46
C TYR A 73 -2.72 -16.85 -12.68
N LEU A 74 -2.43 -17.60 -11.62
CA LEU A 74 -2.39 -19.07 -11.68
C LEU A 74 -3.78 -19.64 -12.01
N GLU A 75 -4.81 -19.20 -11.29
CA GLU A 75 -6.18 -19.69 -11.47
C GLU A 75 -6.83 -19.18 -12.77
N ALA A 76 -6.42 -18.00 -13.26
CA ALA A 76 -6.79 -17.51 -14.58
C ALA A 76 -6.14 -18.30 -15.73
N GLY A 77 -5.17 -19.18 -15.44
CA GLY A 77 -4.41 -19.95 -16.43
C GLY A 77 -3.33 -19.14 -17.14
N ASP A 78 -2.99 -17.95 -16.64
CA ASP A 78 -1.92 -17.10 -17.17
C ASP A 78 -0.53 -17.59 -16.73
N TYR A 79 -0.45 -18.29 -15.58
CA TYR A 79 0.77 -18.90 -15.06
C TYR A 79 0.68 -20.43 -14.98
N GLY A 80 1.82 -21.10 -15.21
CA GLY A 80 2.04 -22.46 -14.70
C GLY A 80 2.64 -22.44 -13.29
N ASP A 81 2.74 -23.61 -12.65
CA ASP A 81 3.26 -23.76 -11.29
C ASP A 81 4.67 -23.15 -11.11
N GLU A 82 5.56 -23.34 -12.10
CA GLU A 82 6.93 -22.79 -12.06
C GLU A 82 6.94 -21.25 -12.12
N ASP A 83 6.11 -20.67 -12.98
CA ASP A 83 5.97 -19.22 -13.12
C ASP A 83 5.40 -18.61 -11.84
N PHE A 84 4.39 -19.26 -11.25
CA PHE A 84 3.81 -18.87 -9.97
C PHE A 84 4.88 -18.80 -8.87
N LEU A 85 5.64 -19.89 -8.67
CA LEU A 85 6.66 -19.96 -7.63
C LEU A 85 7.81 -18.97 -7.87
N SER A 86 8.26 -18.85 -9.11
CA SER A 86 9.32 -17.91 -9.50
C SER A 86 8.91 -16.46 -9.27
N ASN A 87 7.71 -16.08 -9.71
CA ASN A 87 7.19 -14.73 -9.56
C ASN A 87 6.99 -14.35 -8.09
N VAL A 88 6.40 -15.22 -7.28
CA VAL A 88 6.22 -14.98 -5.84
C VAL A 88 7.56 -14.72 -5.17
N ASN A 89 8.56 -15.57 -5.39
CA ASN A 89 9.89 -15.40 -4.77
C ASN A 89 10.56 -14.10 -5.21
N MET A 90 10.57 -13.82 -6.52
CA MET A 90 11.13 -12.58 -7.05
C MET A 90 10.49 -11.32 -6.44
N GLN A 91 9.16 -11.30 -6.32
CA GLN A 91 8.43 -10.15 -5.78
C GLN A 91 8.65 -9.98 -4.28
N LEU A 92 8.71 -11.07 -3.51
CA LEU A 92 9.04 -11.01 -2.08
C LEU A 92 10.47 -10.51 -1.84
N GLU A 93 11.44 -10.95 -2.65
CA GLU A 93 12.81 -10.44 -2.59
C GLU A 93 12.88 -8.94 -2.92
N LYS A 94 12.12 -8.50 -3.92
CA LYS A 94 12.02 -7.08 -4.27
C LYS A 94 11.45 -6.26 -3.11
N LEU A 95 10.38 -6.75 -2.48
CA LEU A 95 9.79 -6.11 -1.30
C LEU A 95 10.78 -6.06 -0.13
N ASP A 96 11.55 -7.12 0.12
CA ASP A 96 12.55 -7.10 1.19
C ASP A 96 13.70 -6.13 0.90
N LYS A 97 14.13 -5.98 -0.35
CA LYS A 97 15.11 -4.96 -0.77
C LYS A 97 14.55 -3.55 -0.53
N GLU A 98 13.30 -3.31 -0.91
CA GLU A 98 12.58 -2.05 -0.70
C GLU A 98 12.47 -1.70 0.80
N MET A 99 12.13 -2.69 1.64
CA MET A 99 12.00 -2.50 3.09
C MET A 99 13.34 -2.18 3.77
N LYS A 100 14.46 -2.64 3.18
CA LYS A 100 15.85 -2.35 3.60
C LYS A 100 16.34 -0.99 3.11
N SER A 101 16.05 -0.59 1.88
CA SER A 101 16.43 0.73 1.33
C SER A 101 15.65 1.89 1.95
N GLY A 102 14.51 1.60 2.59
CA GLY A 102 13.66 2.56 3.27
C GLY A 102 12.56 3.11 2.34
N LEU A 103 11.37 3.33 2.90
CA LEU A 103 10.15 3.71 2.15
C LEU A 103 10.20 5.11 1.50
N GLU A 104 11.25 5.89 1.75
CA GLU A 104 11.39 7.29 1.32
C GLU A 104 12.12 7.43 -0.03
N ASN A 105 12.76 6.37 -0.52
CA ASN A 105 13.64 6.39 -1.71
C ASN A 105 13.02 5.69 -2.94
N ILE A 106 11.69 5.64 -3.01
CA ILE A 106 10.97 4.97 -4.10
C ILE A 106 10.32 6.07 -4.92
N ASP A 107 10.99 6.45 -6.01
CA ASP A 107 10.53 7.50 -6.93
C ASP A 107 9.10 7.20 -7.45
N GLY A 108 8.30 8.26 -7.57
CA GLY A 108 7.04 8.23 -8.31
C GLY A 108 5.78 8.01 -7.47
N CYS A 109 5.34 9.05 -6.78
CA CYS A 109 3.91 9.28 -6.56
C CYS A 109 3.70 10.78 -6.33
N GLU A 110 3.60 11.54 -7.42
CA GLU A 110 3.04 12.88 -7.35
C GLU A 110 1.57 12.75 -6.95
N ILE A 111 1.25 13.24 -5.76
CA ILE A 111 -0.13 13.34 -5.30
C ILE A 111 -0.76 14.48 -6.11
N SER A 112 -1.46 14.16 -7.20
CA SER A 112 -2.45 15.08 -7.75
C SER A 112 -3.45 15.37 -6.63
N HIS A 113 -3.49 16.61 -6.16
CA HIS A 113 -4.45 17.07 -5.15
C HIS A 113 -5.89 17.11 -5.70
N GLU A 114 -6.08 16.78 -6.97
CA GLU A 114 -7.37 16.63 -7.63
C GLU A 114 -7.75 15.14 -7.61
N GLY A 115 -8.68 14.73 -6.74
CA GLY A 115 -9.34 13.42 -6.88
C GLY A 115 -9.50 12.55 -5.64
N TYR A 116 -9.14 12.98 -4.43
CA TYR A 116 -9.50 12.23 -3.22
C TYR A 116 -10.97 12.44 -2.84
N GLU A 117 -11.89 11.86 -3.61
CA GLU A 117 -13.08 11.28 -3.00
C GLU A 117 -12.64 9.97 -2.37
N LEU A 118 -12.36 9.99 -1.07
CA LEU A 118 -12.31 8.74 -0.30
C LEU A 118 -13.60 7.97 -0.60
N PRO A 119 -13.55 6.65 -0.86
CA PRO A 119 -14.76 5.85 -0.96
C PRO A 119 -15.62 6.16 0.27
N ARG A 120 -16.82 6.71 0.07
CA ARG A 120 -17.80 6.81 1.14
C ARG A 120 -18.17 5.39 1.52
N ILE A 121 -17.48 4.85 2.51
CA ILE A 121 -17.92 3.64 3.20
C ILE A 121 -19.15 4.07 3.99
N TYR A 122 -20.32 4.04 3.35
CA TYR A 122 -21.59 4.16 4.03
C TYR A 122 -21.70 2.95 4.95
N TRP A 123 -21.43 3.14 6.24
CA TRP A 123 -22.04 2.31 7.25
C TRP A 123 -23.53 2.67 7.22
N GLU A 124 -24.30 1.98 6.39
CA GLU A 124 -25.72 1.87 6.63
C GLU A 124 -25.87 1.05 7.92
N SER A 125 -25.92 1.76 9.04
CA SER A 125 -26.53 1.24 10.26
C SER A 125 -27.96 0.88 9.89
N SER A 126 -28.19 -0.40 9.63
CA SER A 126 -29.54 -0.96 9.56
C SER A 126 -30.14 -0.88 10.97
N ASP A 127 -31.01 0.10 11.17
CA ASP A 127 -32.04 0.07 12.21
C ASP A 127 -33.21 -0.81 11.74
#